data_AF-A0A9X9LM97-F1
#
_entry.id   AF-A0A9X9LM97-F1
#
_cell.length_a   1.000
_cell.length_b   1.000
_cell.length_c   1.000
_cell.angle_alpha   90.00
_cell.angle_beta   90.00
_cell.angle_gamma   90.00
#
_symmetry.space_group_name_H-M   'P 1'
#
loop_
_entity.id
_entity.type
_entity.pdbx_description
1 polymer ?
#
loop_
_entity_poly.entity_id
_entity_poly.type
_entity_poly.pdbx_seq_one_letter_code
_entity_poly.pdbx_strand_id
1 'polypeptide(L)' 'EGGTLASANAGPNRNGFQFFICTPKTEWLHGKLMVLGKVKEGMGTVEAIECRGSRNGKTRKKMAIVDCGQI' A
#
# COMPACT_ATOMS: atom_id res chain seq x y z
N GLU A 1 4.52 -1.93 13.48
CA GLU A 1 4.72 -0.68 12.72
C GLU A 1 4.15 -0.84 11.34
N GLY A 2 3.71 0.26 10.72
CA GLY A 2 3.30 0.29 9.32
C GLY A 2 4.49 0.17 8.37
N GLY A 3 4.18 0.28 7.08
CA GLY A 3 5.13 0.29 5.96
C GLY A 3 5.22 -1.02 5.19
N THR A 4 4.46 -2.06 5.54
CA THR A 4 4.44 -3.31 4.77
C THR A 4 3.89 -3.07 3.36
N LEU A 5 4.66 -3.46 2.35
CA LEU A 5 4.25 -3.49 0.95
C LEU A 5 3.76 -4.89 0.59
N ALA A 6 2.55 -5.01 0.05
CA ALA A 6 1.98 -6.30 -0.33
C ALA A 6 1.17 -6.22 -1.63
N SER A 7 1.07 -7.35 -2.33
CA SER A 7 0.25 -7.49 -3.53
C SER A 7 -1.23 -7.50 -3.15
N ALA A 8 -2.02 -6.66 -3.84
CA ALA A 8 -3.46 -6.83 -3.85
C ALA A 8 -3.81 -8.01 -4.78
N ASN A 9 -4.86 -8.75 -4.43
CA ASN A 9 -5.38 -9.84 -5.25
C ASN A 9 -6.90 -9.89 -5.21
N ALA A 10 -7.48 -10.56 -6.21
CA ALA A 10 -8.92 -10.85 -6.27
C ALA A 10 -9.23 -12.30 -5.88
N GLY A 11 -8.40 -12.89 -5.00
CA GLY A 11 -8.44 -14.30 -4.62
C GLY A 11 -7.12 -15.06 -4.87
N PRO A 12 -7.05 -16.34 -4.45
CA PRO A 12 -5.84 -17.15 -4.57
C PRO A 12 -5.32 -17.19 -6.01
N ASN A 13 -4.01 -17.01 -6.18
CA ASN A 13 -3.32 -17.03 -7.48
C ASN A 13 -3.82 -15.99 -8.50
N ARG A 14 -4.47 -14.91 -8.06
CA ARG A 14 -4.93 -13.78 -8.91
C ARG A 14 -4.20 -12.49 -8.56
N ASN A 15 -2.87 -12.55 -8.51
CA ASN A 15 -2.04 -11.37 -8.32
C ASN A 15 -1.90 -10.62 -9.66
N GLY A 16 -1.99 -9.30 -9.62
CA GLY A 16 -1.69 -8.42 -10.75
C GLY A 16 -0.61 -7.41 -10.37
N PHE A 17 -0.67 -6.21 -10.97
CA PHE A 17 0.26 -5.12 -10.67
C PHE A 17 -0.22 -4.20 -9.54
N GLN A 18 -1.40 -4.47 -8.98
CA GLN A 18 -1.95 -3.68 -7.88
C GLN A 18 -1.27 -4.06 -6.57
N PHE A 19 -0.88 -3.06 -5.80
CA PHE A 19 -0.27 -3.21 -4.48
C PHE A 19 -0.87 -2.22 -3.50
N PHE A 20 -0.60 -2.44 -2.22
CA PHE A 20 -0.94 -1.50 -1.16
C PHE A 20 0.20 -1.42 -0.14
N ILE A 21 0.24 -0.31 0.59
CA ILE A 21 1.15 -0.09 1.71
C ILE A 21 0.31 0.04 2.97
N CYS A 22 0.60 -0.77 3.99
CA CYS A 22 -0.09 -0.69 5.28
C CYS A 22 0.38 0.52 6.09
N THR A 23 -0.51 1.40 6.49
CA THR A 23 -0.21 2.52 7.42
C THR A 23 -0.24 2.08 8.88
N PRO A 24 -1.23 1.32 9.38
CA PRO A 24 -1.13 0.65 10.67
C PRO A 24 -0.42 -0.70 10.57
N LYS A 25 -0.10 -1.29 11.72
CA LYS A 25 0.30 -2.69 11.81
C LYS A 25 -0.90 -3.58 11.45
N THR A 26 -0.77 -4.46 10.46
CA THR A 26 -1.86 -5.30 9.95
C THR A 26 -1.59 -6.80 10.12
N GLU A 27 -1.53 -7.27 11.36
CA GLU A 27 -1.20 -8.69 11.65
C GLU A 27 -2.27 -9.66 11.11
N TRP A 28 -3.53 -9.22 11.02
CA TRP A 28 -4.63 -10.03 10.50
C TRP A 28 -4.53 -10.34 8.99
N LEU A 29 -3.60 -9.69 8.28
CA LEU A 29 -3.30 -9.95 6.88
C LEU A 29 -2.13 -10.92 6.67
N HIS A 30 -1.40 -11.28 7.74
CA HIS A 30 -0.28 -12.23 7.63
C HIS A 30 -0.76 -13.59 7.08
N GLY A 31 -0.03 -14.10 6.09
CA GLY A 31 -0.32 -15.36 5.41
C GLY A 31 -1.49 -15.32 4.41
N LYS A 32 -2.28 -14.23 4.37
CA LYS A 32 -3.40 -14.08 3.42
C LYS A 32 -3.01 -13.33 2.15
N LEU A 33 -2.03 -12.45 2.24
CA LEU A 33 -1.56 -11.61 1.14
C LEU A 33 -0.05 -11.79 0.98
N MET A 34 0.42 -11.70 -0.26
CA MET A 34 1.84 -11.84 -0.59
C MET A 34 2.58 -10.54 -0.23
N VAL A 35 3.44 -10.61 0.79
CA VAL A 35 4.32 -9.50 1.17
C VAL A 35 5.44 -9.38 0.14
N LEU A 36 5.65 -8.17 -0.38
CA LEU A 36 6.68 -7.85 -1.38
C LEU A 36 7.88 -7.12 -0.77
N GLY A 37 7.69 -6.43 0.36
CA GLY A 37 8.75 -5.69 1.02
C GLY A 37 8.24 -4.76 2.12
N LYS A 38 9.05 -3.77 2.48
CA LYS A 38 8.70 -2.72 3.44
C LYS A 38 9.24 -1.37 2.96
N VAL A 39 8.50 -0.30 3.21
CA VAL A 39 8.96 1.08 3.03
C VAL A 39 10.17 1.32 3.93
N LYS A 40 11.33 1.57 3.31
CA LYS A 40 12.57 1.91 4.02
C LYS A 40 12.61 3.39 4.41
N GLU A 41 12.21 4.26 3.48
CA GLU A 41 12.27 5.72 3.62
C GLU A 41 10.97 6.34 3.04
N GLY A 42 10.57 7.50 3.54
CA GLY A 42 9.41 8.24 3.00
C GLY A 42 8.04 7.87 3.58
N MET A 43 7.96 7.21 4.76
CA MET A 43 6.67 6.90 5.41
C MET A 43 5.80 8.14 5.66
N GLY A 44 6.38 9.31 5.94
CA GLY A 44 5.62 10.56 6.06
C GLY A 44 4.85 10.93 4.77
N THR A 45 5.34 10.55 3.59
CA THR A 45 4.62 10.73 2.33
C THR A 45 3.43 9.77 2.22
N VAL A 46 3.61 8.52 2.66
CA VAL A 46 2.53 7.52 2.71
C VAL A 46 1.40 7.98 3.62
N GLU A 47 1.74 8.48 4.81
CA GLU A 47 0.77 9.04 5.77
C GLU A 47 0.06 10.27 5.20
N ALA A 48 0.78 11.17 4.53
CA ALA A 48 0.17 12.32 3.86
C ALA A 48 -0.82 11.92 2.76
N ILE A 49 -0.56 10.83 2.03
CA ILE A 49 -1.50 10.24 1.05
C ILE A 49 -2.73 9.68 1.76
N GLU A 50 -2.55 8.94 2.85
CA GLU A 50 -3.64 8.37 3.66
C GLU A 50 -4.59 9.46 4.18
N CYS A 51 -4.07 10.60 4.66
CA CYS A 51 -4.88 11.73 5.11
C CYS A 51 -5.82 12.31 4.03
N ARG A 52 -5.58 12.00 2.75
CA ARG A 52 -6.43 12.41 1.62
C ARG A 52 -7.45 11.35 1.22
N GLY A 53 -7.42 10.17 1.85
CA GLY A 53 -8.41 9.12 1.68
C GLY A 53 -9.74 9.43 2.38
N SER A 54 -10.62 8.45 2.35
CA SER A 54 -11.90 8.45 3.07
C SER A 54 -12.28 7.03 3.43
N ARG A 55 -13.30 6.88 4.30
CA ARG A 55 -13.71 5.57 4.82
C ARG A 55 -14.14 4.57 3.74
N ASN A 56 -14.58 5.03 2.57
CA ASN A 56 -14.96 4.17 1.44
C ASN A 56 -13.83 3.98 0.40
N GLY A 57 -12.61 4.42 0.72
CA GLY A 57 -11.45 4.31 -0.17
C GLY A 57 -11.35 5.40 -1.24
N LYS A 58 -12.35 6.27 -1.42
CA LYS A 58 -12.25 7.39 -2.38
C LYS A 58 -11.27 8.43 -1.85
N THR A 59 -10.40 8.92 -2.72
CA THR A 59 -9.49 10.03 -2.40
C THR A 59 -10.17 11.37 -2.68
N ARG A 60 -9.84 12.40 -1.89
CA ARG A 60 -10.33 13.78 -2.06
C ARG A 60 -9.70 14.50 -3.24
N LYS A 61 -8.53 14.03 -3.68
CA LYS A 61 -7.78 14.54 -4.83
C LYS A 61 -7.19 13.36 -5.61
N LYS A 62 -6.93 13.59 -6.90
CA LYS A 62 -6.22 12.62 -7.74
C LYS A 62 -4.79 12.47 -7.22
N MET A 63 -4.39 11.24 -6.96
CA MET A 63 -3.02 10.88 -6.59
C MET A 63 -2.40 10.12 -7.76
N ALA A 64 -1.14 10.42 -8.07
CA ALA A 64 -0.41 9.78 -9.17
C ALA A 64 1.05 9.60 -8.76
N ILE A 65 1.63 8.48 -9.19
CA ILE A 65 3.08 8.28 -9.19
C ILE A 65 3.59 9.03 -10.42
N VAL A 66 4.32 10.12 -10.21
CA VAL A 66 4.80 10.99 -11.31
C VAL A 66 6.11 10.49 -11.91
N ASP A 67 6.89 9.74 -11.14
CA ASP A 67 8.14 9.11 -11.55
C ASP A 67 8.44 7.90 -10.66
N CYS A 68 9.13 6.88 -11.19
CA CYS A 68 9.57 5.70 -10.45
C CYS A 68 10.75 4.99 -11.13
N GLY A 69 11.55 4.26 -10.34
CA GLY A 69 12.71 3.55 -10.84
C GLY A 69 13.37 2.66 -9.79
N GLN A 70 14.48 2.07 -10.17
CA GLN A 70 15.35 1.29 -9.29
C GLN A 70 16.57 2.13 -8.89
N ILE A 71 16.98 1.99 -7.62
CA ILE A 71 18.21 2.56 -7.06
C ILE A 71 19.29 1.48 -7.06
#